data_AF-A0A3C1CXY2-F1
#
_entry.id   AF-A0A3C1CXY2-F1
#
_cell.length_a   1.000
_cell.length_b   1.000
_cell.length_c   1.000
_cell.angle_alpha   90.00
_cell.angle_beta   90.00
_cell.angle_gamma   90.00
#
_symmetry.space_group_name_H-M   'P 1'
#
loop_
_entity.id
_entity.type
_entity.pdbx_description
1 polymer ?
#
loop_
_entity_poly.entity_id
_entity_poly.type
_entity_poly.pdbx_seq_one_letter_code
_entity_poly.pdbx_strand_id
1 'polypeptide(L)'
;MEYGVPVGVIFATEVGYKVLGLAFVERFEPENGWFVLHGPVHKGGPDPRFASDMSYLKHMSADIEFAGQSATDDEKARYALRRERLGQQWFRKQLIAAYDGRCAVSGCGVNEALEAAHIENYSGPKSQVASNGILLRRDFHALFDAHLISFEPVCGEYRLCGSYLLDKTDYASFAGATLRQPNERQWRPNAVFLEAHRIEFDRSEKKREKAGLLPY
;
A
#
# COMPACT_ATOMS: atom_id res chain seq x y z
N MET A 1 -2.25 22.48 -17.06
CA MET A 1 -3.57 21.89 -16.76
C MET A 1 -3.97 22.40 -15.40
N GLU A 2 -5.14 23.03 -15.32
CA GLU A 2 -5.62 23.82 -14.19
C GLU A 2 -5.55 23.06 -12.86
N TYR A 3 -4.85 23.64 -11.89
CA TYR A 3 -4.87 23.19 -10.51
C TYR A 3 -6.29 23.42 -9.98
N GLY A 4 -7.04 22.34 -9.76
CA GLY A 4 -8.39 22.41 -9.17
C GLY A 4 -8.35 23.15 -7.83
N VAL A 5 -9.47 23.75 -7.43
CA VAL A 5 -9.59 24.41 -6.12
C VAL A 5 -9.66 23.32 -5.04
N PRO A 6 -8.83 23.35 -3.98
CA PRO A 6 -8.91 22.37 -2.91
C PRO A 6 -10.21 22.55 -2.11
N VAL A 7 -10.80 21.44 -1.70
CA VAL A 7 -11.99 21.35 -0.85
C VAL A 7 -11.61 21.02 0.59
N GLY A 8 -12.33 21.60 1.54
CA GLY A 8 -12.21 21.25 2.97
C GLY A 8 -12.97 19.96 3.27
N VAL A 9 -12.31 18.99 3.89
CA VAL A 9 -12.91 17.72 4.32
C VAL A 9 -13.32 17.82 5.77
N ILE A 10 -14.62 17.76 6.03
CA ILE A 10 -15.21 17.93 7.36
C ILE A 10 -16.28 16.86 7.56
N PHE A 11 -16.21 16.14 8.67
CA PHE A 11 -17.26 15.21 9.08
C PHE A 11 -18.11 15.82 10.21
N ALA A 12 -19.42 15.81 10.06
CA ALA A 12 -20.32 16.07 11.17
C ALA A 12 -20.27 14.90 12.17
N THR A 13 -20.20 15.21 13.46
CA THR A 13 -20.26 14.25 14.57
C THR A 13 -21.43 14.61 15.48
N GLU A 14 -21.82 13.71 16.38
CA GLU A 14 -22.90 13.97 17.34
C GLU A 14 -22.67 15.21 18.21
N VAL A 15 -21.41 15.62 18.38
CA VAL A 15 -20.99 16.74 19.23
C VAL A 15 -20.37 17.91 18.46
N GLY A 16 -20.42 17.90 17.12
CA GLY A 16 -19.90 19.00 16.31
C GLY A 16 -19.33 18.58 14.96
N TYR A 17 -18.12 19.03 14.64
CA TYR A 17 -17.47 18.77 13.36
C TYR A 17 -16.01 18.35 13.56
N LYS A 18 -15.58 17.31 12.86
CA LYS A 18 -14.18 16.89 12.75
C LYS A 18 -13.63 17.36 11.41
N VAL A 19 -12.70 18.32 11.46
CA VAL A 19 -11.99 18.82 10.28
C VAL A 19 -10.80 17.91 9.98
N LEU A 20 -10.77 17.30 8.80
CA LEU A 20 -9.67 16.43 8.36
C LEU A 20 -8.61 17.15 7.52
N GLY A 21 -8.90 18.36 7.03
CA GLY A 21 -7.97 19.20 6.28
C GLY A 21 -8.40 19.45 4.85
N LEU A 22 -7.45 19.75 3.97
CA LEU A 22 -7.69 20.03 2.55
C LEU A 22 -7.44 18.79 1.69
N ALA A 23 -8.30 18.58 0.71
CA ALA A 23 -8.17 17.58 -0.33
C ALA A 23 -8.56 18.20 -1.68
N PHE A 24 -8.24 17.55 -2.78
CA PHE A 24 -8.77 17.89 -4.09
C PHE A 24 -9.83 16.87 -4.50
N VAL A 25 -10.83 17.30 -5.27
CA VAL A 25 -11.78 16.38 -5.87
C VAL A 25 -11.10 15.66 -7.03
N GLU A 26 -10.92 14.35 -6.92
CA GLU A 26 -10.35 13.51 -7.97
C GLU A 26 -11.39 13.19 -9.04
N ARG A 27 -12.59 12.76 -8.61
CA ARG A 27 -13.74 12.52 -9.49
C ARG A 27 -15.03 12.42 -8.70
N PHE A 28 -16.14 12.57 -9.40
CA PHE A 28 -17.46 12.22 -8.91
C PHE A 28 -17.83 10.82 -9.43
N GLU A 29 -18.31 9.96 -8.55
CA GLU A 29 -18.82 8.63 -8.86
C GLU A 29 -20.36 8.69 -8.88
N PRO A 30 -20.98 8.80 -10.06
CA PRO A 30 -22.43 8.99 -10.16
C PRO A 30 -23.21 7.78 -9.67
N GLU A 31 -22.61 6.58 -9.69
CA GLU A 31 -23.23 5.32 -9.26
C GLU A 31 -23.61 5.28 -7.78
N ASN A 32 -22.89 6.02 -6.93
CA ASN A 32 -23.10 6.07 -5.49
C ASN A 32 -23.22 7.51 -4.94
N GLY A 33 -23.09 8.51 -5.82
CA GLY A 33 -23.12 9.93 -5.47
C GLY A 33 -21.89 10.40 -4.69
N TRP A 34 -20.76 9.68 -4.76
CA TRP A 34 -19.57 10.00 -3.96
C TRP A 34 -18.59 10.90 -4.70
N PHE A 35 -17.94 11.78 -3.95
CA PHE A 35 -16.72 12.43 -4.41
C PHE A 35 -15.53 11.62 -3.91
N VAL A 36 -14.69 11.18 -4.84
CA VAL A 36 -13.38 10.66 -4.50
C VAL A 36 -12.47 11.86 -4.29
N LEU A 37 -11.96 12.00 -3.07
CA LEU A 37 -11.06 13.09 -2.71
C LEU A 37 -9.63 12.55 -2.62
N HIS A 38 -8.66 13.38 -2.97
CA HIS A 38 -7.24 13.06 -2.81
C HIS A 38 -6.54 14.09 -1.93
N GLY A 39 -5.74 13.61 -0.97
CA GLY A 39 -5.07 14.46 0.01
C GLY A 39 -4.51 13.65 1.18
N PRO A 40 -3.77 14.28 2.11
CA PRO A 40 -3.83 15.72 2.40
C PRO A 40 -3.08 16.63 1.42
N VAL A 41 -3.59 17.84 1.23
CA VAL A 41 -3.00 18.92 0.42
C VAL A 41 -2.32 19.94 1.32
N HIS A 42 -1.08 20.31 1.01
CA HIS A 42 -0.32 21.35 1.70
C HIS A 42 0.10 22.47 0.74
N LYS A 43 0.70 23.56 1.27
CA LYS A 43 1.13 24.74 0.49
C LYS A 43 2.04 24.43 -0.71
N GLY A 44 2.63 23.23 -0.77
CA GLY A 44 3.49 22.75 -1.85
C GLY A 44 2.79 21.89 -2.92
N GLY A 45 1.47 21.67 -2.81
CA GLY A 45 0.71 20.77 -3.68
C GLY A 45 0.22 19.51 -2.95
N PRO A 46 -0.28 18.50 -3.69
CA PRO A 46 -0.61 17.21 -3.12
C PRO A 46 0.67 16.52 -2.62
N ASP A 47 0.56 15.80 -1.51
CA ASP A 47 1.69 15.08 -0.94
C ASP A 47 2.27 14.08 -1.96
N PRO A 48 3.60 14.07 -2.20
CA PRO A 48 4.25 13.21 -3.21
C PRO A 48 3.99 11.71 -3.04
N ARG A 49 3.59 11.27 -1.83
CA ARG A 49 3.18 9.89 -1.54
C ARG A 49 1.92 9.46 -2.31
N PHE A 50 1.20 10.39 -2.95
CA PHE A 50 -0.08 10.17 -3.64
C PHE A 50 0.02 10.33 -5.17
N ALA A 51 1.04 9.74 -5.79
CA ALA A 51 1.24 9.75 -7.25
C ALA A 51 0.04 9.15 -8.03
N SER A 52 -0.13 9.60 -9.27
CA SER A 52 -1.37 9.56 -10.06
C SER A 52 -1.44 8.48 -11.16
N ASP A 53 -0.96 7.25 -10.92
CA ASP A 53 -1.13 6.20 -11.95
C ASP A 53 -2.56 5.64 -11.90
N MET A 54 -3.40 6.16 -12.79
CA MET A 54 -4.83 5.86 -12.95
C MET A 54 -5.09 4.85 -14.08
N SER A 55 -4.07 4.13 -14.55
CA SER A 55 -4.20 3.17 -15.65
C SER A 55 -5.26 2.08 -15.41
N TYR A 56 -5.60 1.78 -14.15
CA TYR A 56 -6.67 0.85 -13.79
C TYR A 56 -8.09 1.32 -14.17
N LEU A 57 -8.34 2.64 -14.27
CA LEU A 57 -9.66 3.18 -14.69
C LEU A 57 -9.87 3.14 -16.20
N LYS A 58 -8.80 3.03 -17.01
CA LYS A 58 -8.92 2.91 -18.47
C LYS A 58 -9.60 1.61 -18.93
N HIS A 59 -9.64 0.60 -18.06
CA HIS A 59 -10.25 -0.69 -18.35
C HIS A 59 -11.66 -0.86 -17.74
N MET A 60 -12.19 0.17 -17.08
CA MET A 60 -13.59 0.19 -16.67
C MET A 60 -14.42 0.77 -17.83
N SER A 61 -15.23 -0.06 -18.48
CA SER A 61 -16.22 0.41 -19.45
C SER A 61 -17.21 1.32 -18.75
N ALA A 62 -17.11 2.63 -19.02
CA ALA A 62 -18.09 3.61 -18.60
C ALA A 62 -19.24 3.61 -19.60
N ASP A 63 -20.03 2.54 -19.59
CA ASP A 63 -21.38 2.60 -20.11
C ASP A 63 -22.28 2.84 -18.90
N ILE A 64 -22.99 3.97 -18.86
CA ILE A 64 -24.40 4.08 -18.41
C ILE A 64 -24.80 5.56 -18.23
N GLU A 65 -25.99 5.84 -18.78
CA GLU A 65 -26.75 7.08 -18.70
C GLU A 65 -27.20 7.41 -17.28
N PHE A 66 -27.21 8.71 -16.98
CA PHE A 66 -27.64 9.31 -15.71
C PHE A 66 -29.11 8.96 -15.38
N ALA A 67 -29.31 8.06 -14.41
CA ALA A 67 -30.59 7.87 -13.74
C ALA A 67 -30.40 8.20 -12.24
N GLY A 68 -30.79 9.40 -11.83
CA GLY A 68 -30.58 9.95 -10.49
C GLY A 68 -31.39 9.27 -9.39
N GLN A 69 -31.02 8.05 -9.01
CA GLN A 69 -31.54 7.37 -7.82
C GLN A 69 -30.44 7.27 -6.76
N SER A 70 -30.77 7.67 -5.53
CA SER A 70 -29.86 7.58 -4.38
C SER A 70 -29.69 6.12 -3.97
N ALA A 71 -28.49 5.57 -4.13
CA ALA A 71 -28.14 4.25 -3.63
C ALA A 71 -28.33 4.16 -2.10
N THR A 72 -28.81 3.02 -1.62
CA THR A 72 -28.89 2.71 -0.18
C THR A 72 -27.48 2.50 0.40
N ASP A 73 -27.32 2.63 1.72
CA ASP A 73 -26.01 2.47 2.36
C ASP A 73 -25.41 1.07 2.19
N ASP A 74 -26.26 0.04 2.10
CA ASP A 74 -25.85 -1.35 1.80
C ASP A 74 -25.31 -1.50 0.37
N GLU A 75 -25.92 -0.85 -0.61
CA GLU A 75 -25.46 -0.85 -2.00
C GLU A 75 -24.11 -0.13 -2.12
N LYS A 76 -23.94 0.98 -1.40
CA LYS A 76 -22.67 1.71 -1.30
C LYS A 76 -21.57 0.84 -0.68
N ALA A 77 -21.86 0.13 0.41
CA ALA A 77 -20.90 -0.75 1.05
C ALA A 77 -20.49 -1.93 0.15
N ARG A 78 -21.45 -2.57 -0.52
CA ARG A 78 -21.18 -3.66 -1.48
C ARG A 78 -20.34 -3.19 -2.66
N TYR A 79 -20.59 -1.98 -3.14
CA TYR A 79 -19.81 -1.37 -4.21
C TYR A 79 -18.36 -1.10 -3.79
N ALA A 80 -18.16 -0.50 -2.61
CA ALA A 80 -16.83 -0.25 -2.04
C ALA A 80 -16.01 -1.55 -1.90
N LEU A 81 -16.61 -2.61 -1.34
CA LEU A 81 -15.97 -3.92 -1.21
C LEU A 81 -15.59 -4.54 -2.57
N ARG A 82 -16.46 -4.41 -3.58
CA ARG A 82 -16.17 -4.90 -4.94
C ARG A 82 -14.97 -4.16 -5.53
N ARG A 83 -14.93 -2.84 -5.40
CA ARG A 83 -13.84 -2.01 -5.92
C ARG A 83 -12.51 -2.31 -5.23
N GLU A 84 -12.51 -2.44 -3.91
CA GLU A 84 -11.33 -2.82 -3.15
C GLU A 84 -10.77 -4.16 -3.66
N ARG A 85 -11.64 -5.15 -3.83
CA ARG A 85 -11.26 -6.47 -4.34
C ARG A 85 -10.63 -6.40 -5.73
N LEU A 86 -11.22 -5.63 -6.66
CA LEU A 86 -10.68 -5.46 -8.01
C LEU A 86 -9.33 -4.74 -7.99
N GLY A 87 -9.20 -3.71 -7.15
CA GLY A 87 -7.95 -2.99 -6.94
C GLY A 87 -6.83 -3.88 -6.45
N GLN A 88 -7.08 -4.69 -5.41
CA GLN A 88 -6.09 -5.64 -4.88
C GLN A 88 -5.70 -6.71 -5.94
N GLN A 89 -6.65 -7.18 -6.74
CA GLN A 89 -6.34 -8.12 -7.84
C GLN A 89 -5.44 -7.50 -8.90
N TRP A 90 -5.68 -6.24 -9.27
CA TRP A 90 -4.88 -5.53 -10.25
C TRP A 90 -3.48 -5.21 -9.72
N PHE A 91 -3.39 -4.75 -8.47
CA PHE A 91 -2.13 -4.53 -7.76
C PHE A 91 -1.27 -5.81 -7.74
N ARG A 92 -1.89 -6.94 -7.40
CA ARG A 92 -1.21 -8.25 -7.46
C ARG A 92 -0.69 -8.58 -8.85
N LYS A 93 -1.50 -8.40 -9.89
CA LYS A 93 -1.09 -8.70 -11.28
C LYS A 93 0.11 -7.85 -11.70
N GLN A 94 0.11 -6.57 -11.37
CA GLN A 94 1.25 -5.70 -11.67
C GLN A 94 2.52 -6.12 -10.93
N LEU A 95 2.43 -6.42 -9.63
CA LEU A 95 3.60 -6.85 -8.88
C LEU A 95 4.16 -8.17 -9.40
N ILE A 96 3.30 -9.13 -9.75
CA ILE A 96 3.74 -10.38 -10.40
C ILE A 96 4.50 -10.07 -11.68
N ALA A 97 4.00 -9.18 -12.54
CA ALA A 97 4.69 -8.79 -13.76
C ALA A 97 6.02 -8.05 -13.48
N ALA A 98 6.02 -7.10 -12.55
CA ALA A 98 7.18 -6.27 -12.23
C ALA A 98 8.35 -7.06 -11.60
N TYR A 99 8.04 -8.15 -10.90
CA TYR A 99 9.01 -9.03 -10.23
C TYR A 99 9.27 -10.34 -10.99
N ASP A 100 8.85 -10.45 -12.26
CA ASP A 100 8.99 -11.65 -13.09
C ASP A 100 8.43 -12.92 -12.42
N GLY A 101 7.36 -12.76 -11.64
CA GLY A 101 6.70 -13.84 -10.91
C GLY A 101 7.56 -14.46 -9.81
N ARG A 102 8.49 -13.71 -9.21
CA ARG A 102 9.40 -14.23 -8.18
C ARG A 102 9.35 -13.43 -6.89
N CYS A 103 9.36 -14.14 -5.76
CA CYS A 103 9.51 -13.55 -4.44
C CYS A 103 10.79 -12.69 -4.39
N ALA A 104 10.65 -11.46 -3.89
CA ALA A 104 11.72 -10.48 -3.81
C ALA A 104 12.86 -10.89 -2.88
N VAL A 105 12.56 -11.76 -1.90
CA VAL A 105 13.51 -12.26 -0.91
C VAL A 105 14.01 -13.65 -1.29
N SER A 106 13.13 -14.65 -1.38
CA SER A 106 13.54 -16.05 -1.59
C SER A 106 13.75 -16.46 -3.05
N GLY A 107 13.27 -15.67 -4.02
CA GLY A 107 13.27 -16.08 -5.43
C GLY A 107 12.28 -17.19 -5.80
N CYS A 108 11.44 -17.64 -4.86
CA CYS A 108 10.35 -18.58 -5.13
C CYS A 108 9.48 -18.09 -6.29
N GLY A 109 9.25 -18.94 -7.29
CA GLY A 109 8.47 -18.64 -8.48
C GLY A 109 7.10 -19.33 -8.54
N VAL A 110 6.62 -19.87 -7.42
CA VAL A 110 5.31 -20.54 -7.34
C VAL A 110 4.23 -19.50 -7.07
N ASN A 111 3.44 -19.16 -8.08
CA ASN A 111 2.45 -18.07 -8.02
C ASN A 111 1.48 -18.18 -6.83
N GLU A 112 1.06 -19.40 -6.48
CA GLU A 112 0.13 -19.68 -5.37
C GLU A 112 0.75 -19.38 -4.00
N ALA A 113 2.08 -19.39 -3.90
CA ALA A 113 2.82 -19.06 -2.69
C ALA A 113 3.13 -17.55 -2.58
N LEU A 114 2.92 -16.78 -3.66
CA LEU A 114 3.26 -15.36 -3.71
C LEU A 114 2.10 -14.48 -3.26
N GLU A 115 2.42 -13.35 -2.65
CA GLU A 115 1.50 -12.31 -2.22
C GLU A 115 2.06 -10.92 -2.50
N ALA A 116 1.15 -9.99 -2.79
CA ALA A 116 1.46 -8.61 -3.02
C ALA A 116 1.39 -7.86 -1.70
N ALA A 117 2.55 -7.69 -1.06
CA ALA A 117 2.67 -6.98 0.20
C ALA A 117 2.70 -5.48 -0.06
N HIS A 118 1.89 -4.72 0.66
CA HIS A 118 2.01 -3.26 0.66
C HIS A 118 3.12 -2.86 1.63
N ILE A 119 3.88 -1.81 1.30
CA ILE A 119 4.91 -1.27 2.20
C ILE A 119 4.26 -0.34 3.24
N GLU A 120 3.42 0.58 2.76
CA GLU A 120 2.55 1.41 3.58
C GLU A 120 1.09 0.96 3.43
N ASN A 121 0.34 1.00 4.53
CA ASN A 121 -1.07 0.63 4.58
C ASN A 121 -1.90 1.30 3.48
N TYR A 122 -2.93 0.58 3.04
CA TYR A 122 -3.88 1.09 2.05
C TYR A 122 -4.50 2.41 2.51
N SER A 123 -4.22 3.48 1.77
CA SER A 123 -4.75 4.84 2.01
C SER A 123 -5.66 5.32 0.87
N GLY A 124 -6.11 4.38 0.02
CA GLY A 124 -6.92 4.65 -1.17
C GLY A 124 -6.25 4.14 -2.47
N PRO A 125 -6.89 4.33 -3.63
CA PRO A 125 -6.44 3.76 -4.91
C PRO A 125 -4.99 4.10 -5.31
N LYS A 126 -4.45 5.22 -4.84
CA LYS A 126 -3.06 5.65 -5.11
C LYS A 126 -2.00 4.90 -4.30
N SER A 127 -2.40 4.18 -3.25
CA SER A 127 -1.52 3.25 -2.53
C SER A 127 -1.37 1.90 -3.25
N GLN A 128 -2.18 1.64 -4.28
CA GLN A 128 -2.14 0.43 -5.11
C GLN A 128 -1.21 0.60 -6.32
N VAL A 129 -0.05 1.22 -6.09
CA VAL A 129 1.00 1.40 -7.09
C VAL A 129 2.12 0.41 -6.85
N ALA A 130 2.72 -0.16 -7.91
CA ALA A 130 3.78 -1.15 -7.77
C ALA A 130 4.95 -0.69 -6.87
N SER A 131 5.25 0.61 -6.84
CA SER A 131 6.27 1.20 -5.97
C SER A 131 5.92 1.22 -4.48
N ASN A 132 4.64 1.04 -4.11
CA ASN A 132 4.22 0.78 -2.72
C ASN A 132 4.11 -0.72 -2.43
N GLY A 133 4.69 -1.56 -3.29
CA GLY A 133 4.50 -2.99 -3.27
C GLY A 133 5.78 -3.78 -3.28
N ILE A 134 5.78 -4.93 -2.63
CA ILE A 134 6.82 -5.95 -2.73
C ILE A 134 6.15 -7.30 -2.97
N LEU A 135 6.58 -8.03 -3.99
CA LEU A 135 6.11 -9.40 -4.20
C LEU A 135 6.84 -10.35 -3.25
N LEU A 136 6.13 -10.86 -2.24
CA LEU A 136 6.71 -11.72 -1.20
C LEU A 136 6.07 -13.11 -1.23
N ARG A 137 6.70 -14.08 -0.57
CA ARG A 137 6.03 -15.35 -0.24
C ARG A 137 5.08 -15.07 0.92
N ARG A 138 3.96 -15.79 1.03
CA ARG A 138 2.93 -15.57 2.06
C ARG A 138 3.49 -15.46 3.49
N ASP A 139 4.48 -16.28 3.83
CA ASP A 139 5.14 -16.24 5.14
C ASP A 139 5.98 -14.97 5.32
N PHE A 140 6.80 -14.58 4.34
CA PHE A 140 7.53 -13.31 4.39
C PHE A 140 6.59 -12.11 4.44
N HIS A 141 5.46 -12.15 3.74
CA HIS A 141 4.45 -11.11 3.83
C HIS A 141 3.91 -10.99 5.27
N ALA A 142 3.53 -12.11 5.88
CA ALA A 142 3.08 -12.11 7.28
C ALA A 142 4.16 -11.62 8.26
N LEU A 143 5.43 -11.99 8.05
CA LEU A 143 6.54 -11.49 8.87
C LEU A 143 6.79 -9.99 8.65
N PHE A 144 6.62 -9.50 7.43
CA PHE A 144 6.78 -8.10 7.09
C PHE A 144 5.71 -7.25 7.77
N ASP A 145 4.44 -7.61 7.61
CA ASP A 145 3.29 -6.96 8.26
C ASP A 145 3.38 -6.99 9.79
N ALA A 146 3.93 -8.08 10.35
CA ALA A 146 4.14 -8.22 11.79
C ALA A 146 5.36 -7.45 12.30
N HIS A 147 6.07 -6.72 11.43
CA HIS A 147 7.34 -6.07 11.72
C HIS A 147 8.35 -7.02 12.39
N LEU A 148 8.44 -8.24 11.88
CA LEU A 148 9.46 -9.24 12.24
C LEU A 148 10.59 -9.28 11.20
N ILE A 149 10.36 -8.73 10.01
CA ILE A 149 11.40 -8.43 9.03
C ILE A 149 11.22 -7.01 8.50
N SER A 150 12.29 -6.41 7.99
CA SER A 150 12.26 -5.17 7.22
C SER A 150 13.42 -5.17 6.22
N PHE A 151 13.69 -4.02 5.61
CA PHE A 151 14.84 -3.83 4.73
C PHE A 151 15.67 -2.62 5.16
N GLU A 152 16.99 -2.75 5.11
CA GLU A 152 17.92 -1.66 5.41
C GLU A 152 18.78 -1.31 4.19
N PRO A 153 19.09 -0.02 3.96
CA PRO A 153 19.97 0.39 2.87
C PRO A 153 21.44 0.10 3.21
N VAL A 154 22.07 -0.79 2.45
CA VAL A 154 23.49 -1.13 2.54
C VAL A 154 24.16 -0.93 1.19
N CYS A 155 25.07 0.05 1.10
CA CYS A 155 25.85 0.33 -0.12
C CYS A 155 25.00 0.55 -1.39
N GLY A 156 23.81 1.13 -1.26
CA GLY A 156 22.91 1.39 -2.39
C GLY A 156 21.97 0.24 -2.75
N GLU A 157 22.03 -0.87 -2.02
CA GLU A 157 21.05 -1.96 -2.10
C GLU A 157 20.23 -2.04 -0.81
N TYR A 158 19.05 -2.66 -0.89
CA TYR A 158 18.27 -2.99 0.30
C TYR A 158 18.56 -4.43 0.71
N ARG A 159 18.90 -4.66 1.98
CA ARG A 159 19.13 -6.00 2.53
C ARG A 159 18.07 -6.34 3.56
N LEU A 160 17.65 -7.60 3.57
CA LEU A 160 16.69 -8.11 4.54
C LEU A 160 17.30 -8.06 5.94
N CYS A 161 16.61 -7.40 6.86
CA CYS A 161 16.92 -7.43 8.28
C CYS A 161 15.79 -8.14 9.03
N GLY A 162 16.14 -9.13 9.85
CA GLY A 162 15.20 -9.91 10.66
C GLY A 162 15.22 -9.47 12.11
N SER A 163 14.11 -9.72 12.80
CA SER A 163 14.02 -9.62 14.26
C SER A 163 14.93 -10.65 14.92
N TYR A 164 15.48 -10.31 16.08
CA TYR A 164 16.26 -11.26 16.90
C TYR A 164 15.45 -12.51 17.28
N LEU A 165 14.11 -12.43 17.22
CA LEU A 165 13.24 -13.56 17.47
C LEU A 165 13.40 -14.68 16.41
N LEU A 166 13.82 -14.32 15.20
CA LEU A 166 13.93 -15.23 14.06
C LEU A 166 15.30 -15.93 13.96
N ASP A 167 16.29 -15.54 14.75
CA ASP A 167 17.70 -15.97 14.62
C ASP A 167 17.89 -17.50 14.72
N LYS A 168 17.00 -18.20 15.40
CA LYS A 168 17.05 -19.66 15.59
C LYS A 168 16.07 -20.43 14.71
N THR A 169 15.46 -19.75 13.75
CA THR A 169 14.47 -20.32 12.84
C THR A 169 15.05 -20.49 11.43
N ASP A 170 14.31 -21.17 10.55
CA ASP A 170 14.69 -21.31 9.14
C ASP A 170 14.82 -19.95 8.42
N TYR A 171 14.20 -18.88 8.94
CA TYR A 171 14.28 -17.54 8.37
C TYR A 171 15.66 -16.90 8.53
N ALA A 172 16.48 -17.36 9.48
CA ALA A 172 17.84 -16.86 9.68
C ALA A 172 18.70 -17.05 8.42
N SER A 173 18.41 -18.07 7.61
CA SER A 173 19.10 -18.31 6.33
C SER A 173 18.90 -17.20 5.28
N PHE A 174 17.87 -16.35 5.45
CA PHE A 174 17.58 -15.22 4.57
C PHE A 174 18.11 -13.89 5.11
N ALA A 175 18.68 -13.86 6.32
CA ALA A 175 19.23 -12.63 6.89
C ALA A 175 20.30 -12.04 5.97
N GLY A 176 20.21 -10.75 5.69
CA GLY A 176 21.12 -10.04 4.79
C GLY A 176 20.87 -10.27 3.30
N ALA A 177 19.85 -11.04 2.90
CA ALA A 177 19.52 -11.24 1.50
C ALA A 177 19.20 -9.90 0.81
N THR A 178 19.80 -9.66 -0.35
CA THR A 178 19.50 -8.46 -1.16
C THR A 178 18.06 -8.54 -1.66
N LEU A 179 17.27 -7.50 -1.37
CA LEU A 179 15.93 -7.30 -1.91
C LEU A 179 16.02 -7.18 -3.44
N ARG A 180 15.48 -8.15 -4.16
CA ARG A 180 15.30 -8.03 -5.62
C ARG A 180 14.36 -6.86 -5.87
N GLN A 181 14.73 -5.99 -6.80
CA GLN A 181 13.91 -4.87 -7.24
C GLN A 181 13.51 -5.06 -8.71
N PRO A 182 12.35 -4.52 -9.13
CA PRO A 182 11.99 -4.47 -10.54
C PRO A 182 13.04 -3.75 -11.39
N ASN A 183 13.15 -4.20 -12.64
CA ASN A 183 14.08 -3.62 -13.63
C ASN A 183 13.72 -2.16 -13.91
N GLU A 184 12.42 -1.88 -14.05
CA GLU A 184 11.90 -0.53 -14.26
C GLU A 184 11.93 0.28 -12.97
N ARG A 185 12.60 1.44 -13.01
CA ARG A 185 12.76 2.31 -11.83
C ARG A 185 11.42 2.78 -11.23
N GLN A 186 10.41 2.99 -12.06
CA GLN A 186 9.08 3.44 -11.64
C GLN A 186 8.33 2.41 -10.79
N TRP A 187 8.68 1.14 -10.88
CA TRP A 187 8.05 0.05 -10.11
C TRP A 187 8.88 -0.35 -8.90
N ARG A 188 10.05 0.26 -8.71
CA ARG A 188 10.88 -0.05 -7.55
C ARG A 188 10.19 0.40 -6.27
N PRO A 189 10.36 -0.37 -5.17
CA PRO A 189 9.91 0.04 -3.85
C PRO A 189 10.33 1.48 -3.53
N ASN A 190 9.37 2.27 -3.05
CA ASN A 190 9.63 3.65 -2.67
C ASN A 190 10.50 3.67 -1.41
N ALA A 191 11.65 4.36 -1.50
CA ALA A 191 12.60 4.47 -0.41
C ALA A 191 12.00 5.08 0.86
N VAL A 192 11.09 6.05 0.73
CA VAL A 192 10.43 6.70 1.88
C VAL A 192 9.52 5.71 2.60
N PHE A 193 8.81 4.84 1.87
CA PHE A 193 7.94 3.84 2.47
C PHE A 193 8.74 2.74 3.17
N LEU A 194 9.84 2.29 2.55
CA LEU A 194 10.75 1.32 3.19
C LEU A 194 11.35 1.88 4.48
N GLU A 195 11.76 3.16 4.48
CA GLU A 195 12.27 3.83 5.67
C GLU A 195 11.21 3.94 6.77
N ALA A 196 9.98 4.32 6.41
CA ALA A 196 8.86 4.37 7.37
C ALA A 196 8.58 2.99 7.99
N HIS A 197 8.56 1.94 7.17
CA HIS A 197 8.41 0.57 7.64
C HIS A 197 9.58 0.15 8.57
N ARG A 198 10.82 0.55 8.24
CA ARG A 198 12.00 0.29 9.07
C ARG A 198 11.91 0.97 10.44
N ILE A 199 11.41 2.20 10.52
CA ILE A 199 11.21 2.90 11.80
C ILE A 199 10.24 2.13 12.71
N GLU A 200 9.14 1.61 12.16
CA GLU A 200 8.18 0.81 12.94
C GLU A 200 8.73 -0.57 13.32
N PHE A 201 9.56 -1.17 12.46
CA PHE A 201 10.34 -2.36 12.81
C PHE A 201 11.25 -2.10 14.02
N ASP A 202 12.08 -1.06 13.98
CA ASP A 202 13.02 -0.75 15.08
C ASP A 202 12.29 -0.42 16.39
N ARG A 203 11.12 0.22 16.29
CA ARG A 203 10.24 0.47 17.43
C ARG A 203 9.67 -0.82 18.01
N SER A 204 9.24 -1.73 17.14
CA SER A 204 8.69 -3.04 17.52
C SER A 204 9.76 -3.91 18.18
N GLU A 205 10.98 -3.94 17.65
CA GLU A 205 12.11 -4.67 18.24
C GLU A 205 12.41 -4.21 19.66
N LYS A 206 12.57 -2.89 19.89
CA LYS A 206 12.79 -2.34 21.24
C LYS A 206 11.67 -2.70 22.21
N LYS A 207 10.42 -2.78 21.73
CA LYS A 207 9.28 -3.18 22.55
C LYS A 207 9.36 -4.66 22.93
N ARG A 208 9.76 -5.54 22.01
CA ARG A 208 9.95 -6.98 22.25
C ARG A 208 11.09 -7.23 23.25
N GLU A 209 12.21 -6.53 23.09
CA GLU A 209 13.35 -6.57 24.01
C GLU A 209 12.94 -6.15 25.44
N LYS A 210 12.22 -5.03 25.56
CA LYS A 210 11.70 -4.56 26.85
C LYS A 210 10.72 -5.53 27.48
N ALA A 211 9.95 -6.25 26.67
CA ALA A 211 9.03 -7.28 27.12
C ALA A 211 9.75 -8.60 27.49
N GLY A 212 11.06 -8.72 27.23
CA GLY A 212 11.85 -9.91 27.53
C GLY A 212 11.43 -11.13 26.70
N LEU A 213 10.92 -10.93 25.49
CA LEU A 213 10.54 -12.03 24.61
C LEU A 213 11.79 -12.81 24.19
N LEU A 214 11.74 -14.13 24.35
CA LEU A 214 12.79 -15.04 23.90
C LEU A 214 12.60 -15.38 22.42
N PRO A 215 13.69 -15.69 21.69
CA PRO A 215 13.60 -16.21 20.32
C PRO A 215 12.72 -17.45 20.21
N TYR A 216 12.13 -17.64 19.02
CA TYR A 216 11.30 -18.81 18.70
C TYR A 216 12.07 -20.13 18.80
#